data_AF-A0A5A7MN52-F1
#
_entry.id   AF-A0A5A7MN52-F1
#
_cell.length_a   1.000
_cell.length_b   1.000
_cell.length_c   1.000
_cell.angle_alpha   90.00
_cell.angle_beta   90.00
_cell.angle_gamma   90.00
#
_symmetry.space_group_name_H-M   'P 1'
#
loop_
_entity.id
_entity.type
_entity.pdbx_description
1 polymer ?
#
loop_
_entity_poly.entity_id
_entity_poly.type
_entity_poly.pdbx_seq_one_letter_code
_entity_poly.pdbx_strand_id
1 'polypeptide(L)' 'MSEQEKNPISDFYAKDPIKADQQLFGRKSHADRRGFLRGAGLAALGAALGSGIVFHRNFPAGLIPQALADASVVTGKDGW' A
#
# COMPACT_ATOMS: atom_id res chain seq x y z
N MET A 1 13.20 10.50 -21.51
CA MET A 1 12.84 9.12 -21.14
C MET A 1 13.18 9.00 -19.66
N SER A 2 12.19 9.16 -18.79
CA SER A 2 12.46 9.21 -17.35
C SER A 2 12.71 7.80 -16.85
N GLU A 3 13.95 7.56 -16.41
CA GLU A 3 14.41 6.33 -15.78
C GLU A 3 13.47 6.01 -14.62
N GLN A 4 12.60 5.01 -14.81
CA GLN A 4 11.74 4.51 -13.75
C GLN A 4 12.63 3.77 -12.76
N GLU A 5 13.01 4.50 -11.71
CA GLU A 5 13.69 3.95 -10.55
C GLU A 5 12.90 2.74 -10.06
N LYS A 6 13.53 1.58 -10.15
CA LYS A 6 12.92 0.26 -9.98
C LYS A 6 12.25 0.16 -8.61
N ASN A 7 10.94 0.36 -8.54
CA ASN A 7 10.26 0.47 -7.25
C ASN A 7 9.95 -0.92 -6.66
N PRO A 8 10.65 -1.32 -5.57
CA PRO A 8 10.59 -2.69 -5.08
C PRO A 8 9.22 -3.07 -4.51
N ILE A 9 8.44 -2.09 -4.04
CA ILE A 9 7.08 -2.31 -3.50
C ILE A 9 6.08 -2.58 -4.61
N SER A 10 6.07 -1.75 -5.66
CA SER A 10 5.13 -1.91 -6.78
C SER A 10 5.35 -3.23 -7.50
N ASP A 11 6.62 -3.65 -7.69
CA ASP A 11 6.98 -4.98 -8.19
C ASP A 11 6.44 -6.12 -7.30
N PHE A 12 6.40 -5.89 -5.98
CA PHE A 12 5.89 -6.86 -5.02
C PHE A 12 4.37 -6.99 -5.10
N TYR A 13 3.67 -5.87 -5.18
CA TYR A 13 2.22 -5.81 -5.37
C TYR A 13 1.78 -6.31 -6.74
N ALA A 14 2.60 -6.13 -7.79
CA ALA A 14 2.33 -6.65 -9.12
C ALA A 14 2.35 -8.18 -9.19
N LYS A 15 3.18 -8.84 -8.36
CA LYS A 15 3.31 -10.30 -8.33
C LYS A 15 2.20 -10.98 -7.53
N ASP A 16 2.04 -10.57 -6.28
CA ASP A 16 1.05 -11.16 -5.37
C ASP A 16 0.64 -10.12 -4.33
N PRO A 17 -0.41 -9.34 -4.61
CA PRO A 17 -0.78 -8.21 -3.76
C PRO A 17 -1.33 -8.64 -2.39
N ILE A 18 -1.81 -9.88 -2.26
CA ILE A 18 -2.25 -10.45 -0.97
C ILE A 18 -1.03 -10.78 -0.11
N LYS A 19 -0.04 -11.47 -0.69
CA LYS A 19 1.21 -11.73 0.03
C LYS A 19 2.00 -10.47 0.31
N ALA A 20 1.95 -9.48 -0.58
CA ALA A 20 2.57 -8.17 -0.38
C ALA A 20 2.02 -7.48 0.88
N ASP A 21 0.70 -7.40 1.03
CA ASP A 21 0.05 -6.86 2.24
C ASP A 21 0.48 -7.62 3.51
N GLN A 22 0.59 -8.95 3.42
CA GLN A 22 0.99 -9.78 4.55
C GLN A 22 2.45 -9.59 4.94
N GLN A 23 3.37 -9.49 3.97
CA GLN A 23 4.81 -9.40 4.22
C GLN A 23 5.26 -7.99 4.59
N LEU A 24 4.66 -6.96 3.98
CA LEU A 24 5.03 -5.56 4.24
C LEU A 24 4.34 -4.99 5.49
N PHE A 25 3.08 -5.38 5.71
CA PHE A 25 2.27 -4.78 6.76
C PHE A 25 1.84 -5.76 7.85
N GLY A 26 2.15 -7.06 7.71
CA GLY A 26 1.71 -8.10 8.66
C GLY A 26 0.20 -8.35 8.62
N ARG A 27 -0.50 -7.83 7.61
CA ARG A 27 -1.98 -7.83 7.56
C ARG A 27 -2.48 -8.98 6.71
N LYS A 28 -3.50 -9.70 7.21
CA LYS A 28 -4.18 -10.74 6.43
C LYS A 28 -5.33 -10.09 5.65
N SER A 29 -5.20 -10.03 4.33
CA SER A 29 -6.31 -9.63 3.46
C SER A 29 -7.37 -10.74 3.48
N HIS A 30 -8.49 -10.49 4.17
CA HIS A 30 -9.63 -11.40 4.21
C HIS A 30 -10.49 -11.25 2.94
N ALA A 31 -11.33 -12.26 2.65
CA ALA A 31 -12.23 -12.26 1.49
C ALA A 31 -13.18 -11.05 1.46
N ASP A 32 -13.47 -10.48 2.63
CA ASP A 32 -14.21 -9.24 2.85
C ASP A 32 -13.29 -8.00 2.88
N ARG A 33 -12.45 -7.88 1.85
CA ARG A 33 -12.06 -6.61 1.22
C ARG A 33 -11.66 -5.48 2.18
N ARG A 34 -10.37 -5.36 2.52
CA ARG A 34 -9.69 -4.09 2.87
C ARG A 34 -8.22 -4.33 3.26
N GLY A 35 -7.40 -4.60 2.26
CA GLY A 35 -5.95 -4.71 2.39
C GLY A 35 -5.29 -3.39 2.86
N PHE A 36 -4.64 -2.68 1.94
CA PHE A 36 -4.07 -1.34 2.20
C PHE A 36 -5.09 -0.33 2.75
N LEU A 37 -6.36 -0.40 2.32
CA LEU A 37 -7.42 0.57 2.65
C LEU A 37 -8.08 0.32 4.02
N ARG A 38 -7.28 -0.04 5.02
CA ARG A 38 -7.68 -0.17 6.43
C ARG A 38 -6.66 0.49 7.37
N GLY A 39 -7.14 1.01 8.49
CA GLY A 39 -6.29 1.56 9.54
C GLY A 39 -5.36 2.65 9.01
N ALA A 40 -4.05 2.47 9.21
CA ALA A 40 -3.03 3.43 8.81
C ALA A 40 -2.96 3.69 7.29
N GLY A 41 -3.18 2.69 6.44
CA GLY A 41 -3.13 2.90 4.99
C GLY A 41 -4.32 3.70 4.46
N LEU A 42 -5.50 3.50 5.04
CA LEU A 42 -6.68 4.35 4.78
C LEU A 42 -6.47 5.77 5.30
N ALA A 43 -5.89 5.92 6.50
CA ALA A 43 -5.60 7.22 7.08
C ALA A 43 -4.58 7.99 6.24
N ALA A 44 -3.51 7.34 5.78
CA ALA A 44 -2.51 7.94 4.92
C ALA A 44 -3.11 8.40 3.58
N LEU A 45 -3.94 7.56 2.94
CA LEU A 45 -4.62 7.95 1.70
C LEU A 45 -5.63 9.07 1.93
N GLY A 46 -6.40 9.02 3.01
CA GLY A 46 -7.34 10.09 3.36
C GLY A 46 -6.64 11.42 3.67
N ALA A 47 -5.49 11.37 4.33
CA ALA A 47 -4.65 12.54 4.57
C ALA A 47 -4.10 13.11 3.26
N ALA A 48 -3.59 12.26 2.36
CA ALA A 48 -3.10 12.67 1.05
C ALA A 48 -4.19 13.33 0.18
N LEU A 49 -5.43 12.84 0.26
CA LEU A 49 -6.58 13.40 -0.46
C LEU A 49 -7.27 14.56 0.29
N GLY A 50 -6.87 14.86 1.53
CA GLY A 50 -7.55 15.83 2.40
C GLY A 50 -8.99 15.45 2.76
N SER A 51 -9.40 14.18 2.59
CA SER A 51 -10.79 13.75 2.76
C SER A 51 -10.91 12.27 3.15
N GLY A 52 -12.02 11.92 3.81
CA GLY A 52 -12.36 10.54 4.11
C GLY A 52 -12.96 9.83 2.90
N ILE A 53 -12.51 8.60 2.62
CA ILE A 53 -13.06 7.77 1.52
C ILE A 53 -14.26 6.98 2.03
N VAL A 54 -15.48 7.42 1.67
CA VAL A 54 -16.74 6.83 2.18
C VAL A 54 -16.95 5.38 1.72
N PHE A 55 -16.62 5.06 0.47
CA PHE A 55 -16.79 3.72 -0.11
C PHE A 55 -15.53 2.85 -0.06
N HIS A 56 -14.61 3.13 0.87
CA HIS A 56 -13.37 2.37 1.03
C HIS A 56 -13.61 0.86 1.28
N ARG A 57 -14.81 0.48 1.74
CA ARG A 57 -15.24 -0.91 1.96
C ARG A 57 -15.42 -1.71 0.66
N ASN A 58 -15.65 -1.05 -0.47
CA ASN A 58 -15.96 -1.71 -1.74
C ASN A 58 -14.71 -2.02 -2.57
N PHE A 59 -13.57 -1.43 -2.19
CA PHE A 59 -12.33 -1.56 -2.92
C PHE A 59 -11.76 -2.98 -2.80
N PRO A 60 -11.12 -3.49 -3.87
CA PRO A 60 -10.53 -4.83 -3.85
C PRO A 60 -9.38 -4.91 -2.84
N ALA A 61 -9.19 -6.10 -2.26
CA ALA A 61 -7.99 -6.39 -1.49
C ALA A 61 -6.73 -6.29 -2.37
N GLY A 62 -5.60 -5.94 -1.78
CA GLY A 62 -4.34 -5.85 -2.52
C GLY A 62 -4.18 -4.60 -3.40
N LEU A 63 -5.13 -3.66 -3.37
CA LEU A 63 -4.99 -2.38 -4.04
C LEU A 63 -4.12 -1.45 -3.21
N ILE A 64 -3.00 -1.00 -3.77
CA ILE A 64 -2.15 0.07 -3.21
C ILE A 64 -2.14 1.27 -4.18
N PRO A 65 -2.34 2.51 -3.69
CA PRO A 65 -2.18 3.71 -4.52
C PRO A 65 -0.73 3.84 -5.01
N GLN A 66 -0.54 4.09 -6.31
CA GLN A 66 0.80 4.17 -6.91
C GLN A 66 1.70 5.19 -6.20
N ALA A 67 1.17 6.36 -5.85
CA ALA A 67 1.92 7.38 -5.13
C ALA A 67 2.44 6.92 -3.74
N LEU A 68 1.77 5.93 -3.12
CA LEU A 68 2.18 5.34 -1.84
C LEU A 68 3.01 4.06 -2.04
N ALA A 69 2.87 3.39 -3.18
CA ALA A 69 3.76 2.31 -3.59
C ALA A 69 5.13 2.84 -4.04
N ASP A 70 5.18 4.08 -4.53
CA ASP A 70 6.41 4.76 -4.92
C ASP A 70 7.18 5.35 -3.73
N ALA A 71 6.55 5.42 -2.55
CA ALA A 71 7.26 5.76 -1.33
C ALA A 71 8.25 4.63 -1.02
N SER A 72 9.50 4.81 -1.44
CA SER A 72 10.61 3.91 -1.14
C SER A 72 10.52 3.48 0.33
N VAL A 73 10.35 2.18 0.60
CA VAL A 73 10.59 1.66 1.95
C VAL A 73 11.99 2.12 2.31
N VAL A 74 12.10 3.04 3.26
CA VAL A 74 13.39 3.48 3.80
C VAL A 74 14.00 2.27 4.50
N THR A 75 14.68 1.45 3.72
CA THR A 75 15.44 0.30 4.17
C THR A 75 16.76 0.88 4.64
N GLY A 76 16.77 1.37 5.89
CA GLY A 76 17.90 2.13 6.42
C GLY A 76 17.65 2.93 7.71
N LYS A 77 16.52 2.76 8.41
CA LYS A 77 16.34 3.35 9.77
C LYS A 77 16.77 2.40 10.89
N ASP A 78 17.74 1.52 10.62
CA ASP A 78 18.47 0.76 11.62
C ASP A 78 19.82 1.42 11.85
N GLY A 79 19.87 2.32 12.83
CA GLY A 79 21.11 2.91 13.30
C GLY A 79 21.12 4.42 13.30
N TRP A 80 20.25 5.04 14.11
CA TRP A 80 20.59 6.07 15.11
C TRP A 80 19.60 5.89 16.28
#